data_AF-A0AAJ5W9M3-F1
#
_entry.id   AF-A0AAJ5W9M3-F1
#
_cell.length_a   1.000
_cell.length_b   1.000
_cell.length_c   1.000
_cell.angle_alpha   90.00
_cell.angle_beta   90.00
_cell.angle_gamma   90.00
#
_symmetry.space_group_name_H-M   'P 1'
#
loop_
_entity.id
_entity.type
_entity.pdbx_description
1 polymer ?
#
loop_
_entity_poly.entity_id
_entity_poly.type
_entity_poly.pdbx_seq_one_letter_code
_entity_poly.pdbx_strand_id
1 'polypeptide(L)'
;MPTEKKARRVVVIYWRKQHEIEVFSNLKNFCLSYPQYNYNTLSNYLSKDKTAYENNDVRVERKEIISKPKESSVVNRKIAPLIRKVRMKEANDSERDLNYWLSRPASERVGAVSFLVRQMLKKGERMDKTIVKKIRPKQ
;
A
#
# COMPACT_ATOMS: atom_id res chain seq x y z
N MET A 1 20.54 28.25 25.42
CA MET A 1 19.69 27.10 25.77
C MET A 1 18.82 26.76 24.56
N PRO A 2 19.03 25.64 23.87
CA PRO A 2 18.16 25.24 22.77
C PRO A 2 16.83 24.77 23.36
N THR A 3 15.73 25.40 22.95
CA THR A 3 14.38 25.00 23.33
C THR A 3 14.02 23.71 22.60
N GLU A 4 13.84 22.61 23.34
CA GLU A 4 13.29 21.37 22.80
C GLU A 4 11.93 21.69 22.15
N LYS A 5 11.86 21.57 20.82
CA LYS A 5 10.60 21.67 20.09
C LYS A 5 9.73 20.50 20.50
N LYS A 6 8.72 20.75 21.36
CA LYS A 6 7.69 19.76 21.69
C LYS A 6 7.10 19.18 20.40
N ALA A 7 7.18 17.85 20.25
CA ALA A 7 6.59 17.14 19.14
C ALA A 7 5.07 17.41 19.10
N ARG A 8 4.56 17.83 17.93
CA ARG A 8 3.12 18.03 17.74
C ARG A 8 2.46 16.65 17.70
N ARG A 9 1.40 16.47 18.48
CA ARG A 9 0.66 15.21 18.63
C ARG A 9 -0.78 15.38 18.20
N VAL A 10 -1.36 14.33 17.64
CA VAL A 10 -2.79 14.20 17.31
C VAL A 10 -3.39 13.06 18.10
N VAL A 11 -4.69 13.14 18.34
CA VAL A 11 -5.48 12.06 18.92
C VAL A 11 -6.12 11.29 17.79
N VAL A 12 -5.83 10.00 17.68
CA VAL A 12 -6.40 9.10 16.69
C VAL A 12 -7.35 8.15 17.39
N ILE A 13 -8.57 8.04 16.88
CA ILE A 13 -9.60 7.15 17.40
C ILE A 13 -9.92 6.11 16.34
N TYR A 14 -9.92 4.86 16.76
CA TYR A 14 -10.32 3.72 15.94
C TYR A 14 -11.64 3.19 16.47
N TRP A 15 -12.69 3.30 15.67
CA TRP A 15 -14.01 2.74 15.97
C TRP A 15 -14.07 1.31 15.45
N ARG A 16 -14.03 0.31 16.35
CA ARG A 16 -13.99 -1.11 15.95
C ARG A 16 -15.27 -1.56 15.27
N LYS A 17 -16.43 -1.02 15.68
CA LYS A 17 -17.75 -1.37 15.13
C LYS A 17 -17.95 -0.87 13.70
N GLN A 18 -17.43 0.31 13.38
CA GLN A 18 -17.65 0.98 12.08
C GLN A 18 -16.46 0.86 11.14
N HIS A 19 -15.32 0.34 11.61
CA HIS A 19 -14.03 0.38 10.90
C HIS A 19 -13.62 1.79 10.45
N GLU A 20 -14.09 2.82 11.17
CA GLU A 20 -13.81 4.21 10.89
C GLU A 20 -12.66 4.73 11.76
N ILE A 21 -11.89 5.66 11.19
CA ILE A 21 -10.77 6.32 11.86
C ILE A 21 -11.05 7.81 11.87
N GLU A 22 -11.07 8.38 13.07
CA GLU A 22 -11.20 9.81 13.27
C GLU A 22 -9.93 10.39 13.87
N VAL A 23 -9.57 11.61 13.44
CA VAL A 23 -8.36 12.30 13.88
C VAL A 23 -8.74 13.65 14.44
N PHE A 24 -8.37 13.89 15.70
CA PHE A 24 -8.61 15.16 16.39
C PHE A 24 -7.29 15.85 16.74
N SER A 25 -7.29 17.19 16.66
CA SER A 25 -6.15 18.01 17.03
C SER A 25 -5.86 18.00 18.53
N ASN A 26 -6.90 17.86 19.36
CA ASN A 26 -6.78 17.81 20.82
C ASN A 26 -7.85 16.88 21.40
N LEU A 27 -7.51 16.27 22.53
CA LEU A 27 -8.41 15.46 23.35
C LEU A 27 -9.64 16.24 23.83
N LYS A 28 -9.50 17.55 24.09
CA LYS A 28 -10.65 18.41 24.44
C LYS A 28 -11.71 18.43 23.34
N ASN A 29 -11.29 18.56 22.08
CA ASN A 29 -12.21 18.59 20.95
C ASN A 29 -12.94 17.26 20.80
N PHE A 30 -12.22 16.15 21.00
CA PHE A 30 -12.84 14.83 21.03
C PHE A 30 -13.91 14.71 22.13
N CYS A 31 -13.61 15.16 23.36
CA CYS A 31 -14.58 15.08 24.46
C CYS A 31 -15.79 16.02 24.26
N LEU A 32 -15.65 17.07 23.45
CA LEU A 32 -16.78 17.93 23.06
C LEU A 32 -17.70 17.22 22.05
N SER A 33 -17.13 16.51 21.08
CA SER A 33 -17.89 15.73 20.10
C SER A 33 -18.52 14.47 20.71
N TYR A 34 -17.85 13.88 21.69
CA TYR A 34 -18.28 12.65 22.36
C TYR A 34 -18.24 12.80 23.89
N PRO A 35 -19.28 13.42 24.48
CA PRO A 35 -19.34 13.74 25.91
C PRO A 35 -19.31 12.52 26.83
N GLN A 36 -19.62 11.32 26.31
CA GLN A 36 -19.55 10.07 27.06
C GLN A 36 -18.13 9.71 27.52
N TYR A 37 -17.10 10.33 26.94
CA TYR A 37 -15.72 10.10 27.33
C TYR A 37 -15.19 11.21 28.23
N ASN A 38 -14.64 10.82 29.38
CA ASN A 38 -14.07 11.76 30.34
C ASN A 38 -12.62 12.14 29.96
N TYR A 39 -12.39 13.45 29.79
CA TYR A 39 -11.08 14.03 29.51
C TYR A 39 -10.00 13.64 30.53
N ASN A 40 -10.30 13.70 31.83
CA ASN A 40 -9.33 13.43 32.89
C ASN A 40 -8.85 11.98 32.84
N THR A 41 -9.80 11.07 32.66
CA THR A 41 -9.54 9.64 32.48
C THR A 41 -8.64 9.41 31.28
N LEU A 42 -9.05 9.89 30.10
CA LEU A 42 -8.29 9.74 28.87
C LEU A 42 -6.90 10.37 28.94
N SER A 43 -6.79 11.57 29.51
CA SER A 43 -5.52 12.27 29.64
C SER A 43 -4.56 11.49 30.53
N ASN A 44 -5.04 10.89 31.63
CA ASN A 44 -4.22 10.06 32.51
C ASN A 44 -3.72 8.79 31.81
N TYR A 45 -4.59 8.09 31.08
CA TYR A 45 -4.20 6.88 30.34
C TYR A 45 -3.22 7.21 29.20
N LEU A 46 -3.52 8.22 28.38
CA LEU A 46 -2.72 8.62 27.22
C LEU A 46 -1.42 9.34 27.58
N SER A 47 -1.21 9.74 28.84
CA SER A 47 0.07 10.32 29.29
C SER A 47 1.10 9.25 29.66
N LYS A 48 0.67 8.00 29.87
CA LYS A 48 1.55 6.86 30.21
C LYS A 48 1.92 6.01 28.99
N ASP A 49 1.75 6.56 27.79
CA ASP A 49 1.91 5.85 26.50
C ASP A 49 1.05 4.56 26.39
N LYS A 50 -0.03 4.51 27.18
CA LYS A 50 -1.00 3.42 27.16
C LYS A 50 -2.11 3.74 26.17
N THR A 51 -2.57 2.73 25.44
CA THR A 51 -3.84 2.77 24.71
C THR A 51 -4.97 2.95 25.73
N ALA A 52 -5.76 4.01 25.56
CA ALA A 52 -6.90 4.26 26.43
C ALA A 52 -8.16 3.66 25.80
N TYR A 53 -8.94 2.95 26.61
CA TYR A 53 -10.07 2.13 26.18
C TYR A 53 -9.59 1.11 25.14
N GLU A 54 -9.22 -0.09 25.58
CA GLU A 54 -9.13 -1.25 24.70
C GLU A 54 -10.37 -2.13 24.86
N ASN A 55 -11.50 -1.49 25.16
CA ASN A 55 -12.77 -2.19 25.11
C ASN A 55 -13.12 -2.43 23.65
N ASN A 56 -13.89 -3.49 23.37
CA ASN A 56 -14.17 -3.99 22.02
C ASN A 56 -14.80 -2.98 21.04
N ASP A 57 -15.10 -1.76 21.47
CA ASP A 57 -15.81 -0.75 20.70
C ASP A 57 -14.90 0.37 20.15
N VAL A 58 -13.94 0.87 20.95
CA VAL A 58 -13.18 2.09 20.62
C VAL A 58 -11.76 1.99 21.15
N ARG A 59 -10.77 2.35 20.33
CA ARG A 59 -9.36 2.48 20.72
C ARG A 59 -8.88 3.91 20.50
N VAL A 60 -8.39 4.56 21.54
CA VAL A 60 -7.86 5.94 21.48
C VAL A 60 -6.34 5.95 21.66
N GLU A 61 -5.63 6.61 20.76
CA GLU A 61 -4.17 6.72 20.74
C GLU A 61 -3.71 8.18 20.57
N ARG A 62 -2.57 8.55 21.17
CA ARG A 62 -1.85 9.79 20.81
C ARG A 62 -0.71 9.44 19.87
N LYS A 63 -0.73 9.98 18.65
CA LYS A 63 0.34 9.79 17.66
C LYS A 63 1.03 11.09 17.33
N GLU A 64 2.32 11.02 17.12
CA GLU A 64 3.12 12.17 16.68
C GLU A 64 2.85 12.47 15.22
N ILE A 65 2.77 13.77 14.89
CA ILE A 65 2.57 14.20 13.52
C ILE A 65 3.89 13.99 12.76
N ILE A 66 3.84 13.11 11.78
CA ILE A 66 4.91 12.89 10.82
C ILE A 66 4.91 14.09 9.84
N SER A 67 5.73 15.10 10.12
CA SER A 67 5.80 16.33 9.31
C SER A 67 6.54 16.16 7.99
N LYS A 68 7.50 15.25 7.94
CA LYS A 68 8.20 14.82 6.73
C LYS A 68 7.69 13.44 6.35
N PRO A 69 7.26 13.20 5.10
CA PRO A 69 6.86 11.87 4.67
C PRO A 69 7.97 10.87 5.01
N LYS A 70 7.59 9.69 5.53
CA LYS A 70 8.56 8.59 5.69
C LYS A 70 9.21 8.39 4.33
N GLU A 71 10.53 8.52 4.26
CA GLU A 71 11.29 8.11 3.09
C GLU A 71 10.82 6.69 2.78
N SER A 72 10.16 6.51 1.63
CA SER A 72 9.73 5.20 1.20
C SER A 72 10.96 4.32 1.36
N SER A 73 10.85 3.20 2.10
CA SER A 73 11.81 2.13 1.94
C SER A 73 11.70 1.74 0.48
N VAL A 74 12.48 2.40 -0.37
CA VAL A 74 12.61 2.06 -1.77
C VAL A 74 13.14 0.66 -1.66
N VAL A 75 12.25 -0.33 -1.83
CA VAL A 75 12.64 -1.69 -2.12
C VAL A 75 13.62 -1.48 -3.25
N ASN A 76 14.91 -1.63 -2.93
CA ASN A 76 15.99 -1.41 -3.88
C ASN A 76 15.77 -2.51 -4.92
N ARG A 77 14.94 -2.21 -5.93
CA ARG A 77 14.66 -3.11 -7.03
C ARG A 77 16.01 -3.22 -7.70
N LYS A 78 16.72 -4.32 -7.43
CA LYS A 78 18.00 -4.66 -8.06
C LYS A 78 17.70 -5.00 -9.52
N ILE A 79 17.34 -3.99 -10.30
CA ILE A 79 17.25 -4.10 -11.75
C ILE A 79 18.70 -4.11 -12.23
N ALA A 80 19.26 -5.31 -12.36
CA ALA A 80 20.59 -5.49 -12.91
C ALA A 80 20.47 -5.64 -14.44
N PRO A 81 21.26 -4.90 -15.23
CA PRO A 81 21.31 -5.11 -16.66
C PRO A 81 21.93 -6.47 -16.96
N LEU A 82 21.22 -7.33 -17.70
CA LEU A 82 21.78 -8.56 -18.25
C LEU A 82 22.51 -8.22 -19.56
N ILE A 83 23.82 -7.97 -19.48
CA ILE A 83 24.63 -7.64 -20.65
C ILE A 83 25.13 -8.94 -21.29
N ARG A 84 24.68 -9.21 -22.53
CA ARG A 84 25.18 -10.31 -23.37
C ARG A 84 26.01 -9.74 -24.51
N LYS A 85 27.26 -10.19 -24.66
CA LYS A 85 28.14 -9.82 -25.79
C LYS A 85 28.15 -10.95 -26.83
N VAL A 86 27.47 -10.75 -27.95
CA VAL A 86 27.44 -11.70 -29.09
C VAL A 86 27.58 -10.92 -30.39
N ARG A 87 28.15 -11.56 -31.42
CA ARG A 87 28.25 -10.96 -32.75
C ARG A 87 26.85 -10.66 -33.28
N MET A 88 26.65 -9.49 -33.89
CA MET A 88 25.32 -9.03 -34.31
C MET A 88 24.58 -10.03 -35.21
N LYS A 89 25.31 -10.74 -36.07
CA LYS A 89 24.75 -11.77 -36.98
C LYS A 89 24.31 -13.05 -36.26
N GLU A 90 24.82 -13.31 -35.06
CA GLU A 90 24.58 -14.52 -34.27
C GLU A 90 23.63 -14.26 -33.09
N ALA A 91 23.20 -13.01 -32.87
CA ALA A 91 22.40 -12.63 -31.71
C ALA A 91 21.04 -13.33 -31.71
N ASN A 92 20.36 -13.34 -32.86
CA ASN A 92 19.06 -13.97 -33.13
C ASN A 92 18.09 -13.90 -31.93
N ASP A 93 17.98 -12.70 -31.35
CA ASP A 93 17.25 -12.49 -30.10
C ASP A 93 15.76 -12.80 -30.28
N SER A 94 15.18 -12.53 -31.45
CA SER A 94 13.78 -12.82 -31.77
C SER A 94 13.43 -14.30 -31.61
N GLU A 95 14.23 -15.20 -32.19
CA GLU A 95 13.97 -16.64 -32.11
C GLU A 95 14.24 -17.17 -30.71
N ARG A 96 15.29 -16.69 -30.05
CA ARG A 96 15.61 -17.07 -28.66
C ARG A 96 14.50 -16.66 -27.71
N ASP A 97 13.99 -15.44 -27.82
CA ASP A 97 12.95 -14.92 -26.95
C ASP A 97 11.63 -15.66 -27.20
N LEU A 98 11.31 -15.97 -28.46
CA LEU A 98 10.17 -16.83 -28.80
C LEU A 98 10.30 -18.21 -28.14
N ASN A 99 11.44 -18.87 -28.29
CA ASN A 99 11.70 -20.18 -27.70
C ASN A 99 11.64 -20.14 -26.16
N TYR A 100 12.20 -19.10 -25.55
CA TYR A 100 12.10 -18.86 -24.11
C TYR A 100 10.64 -18.77 -23.67
N TRP A 101 9.83 -17.93 -24.32
CA TRP A 101 8.41 -17.80 -23.96
C TRP A 101 7.65 -19.10 -24.20
N LEU A 102 7.90 -19.80 -25.31
CA LEU A 102 7.28 -21.09 -25.60
C LEU A 102 7.59 -22.15 -24.55
N SER A 103 8.79 -22.12 -23.96
CA SER A 103 9.20 -23.01 -22.86
C SER A 103 8.53 -22.71 -21.51
N ARG A 104 7.98 -21.51 -21.32
CA ARG A 104 7.34 -21.10 -20.06
C ARG A 104 5.92 -21.67 -19.91
N PRO A 105 5.43 -21.87 -18.66
CA PRO A 105 4.04 -22.23 -18.41
C PRO A 105 3.04 -21.26 -19.04
N ALA A 106 1.88 -21.78 -19.46
CA ALA A 106 0.84 -20.97 -20.08
C ALA A 106 0.36 -19.83 -19.17
N SER A 107 0.32 -20.05 -17.85
CA SER A 107 -0.02 -19.02 -16.86
C SER A 107 0.93 -17.83 -16.89
N GLU A 108 2.24 -18.08 -16.96
CA GLU A 108 3.27 -17.04 -17.01
C GLU A 108 3.20 -16.25 -18.33
N ARG A 109 3.04 -16.95 -19.46
CA ARG A 109 2.87 -16.31 -20.77
C ARG A 109 1.66 -15.38 -20.80
N VAL A 110 0.50 -15.86 -20.34
CA VAL A 110 -0.72 -15.06 -20.29
C VAL A 110 -0.55 -13.86 -19.36
N GLY A 111 0.14 -14.04 -18.22
CA GLY A 111 0.48 -12.95 -17.32
C GLY A 111 1.35 -11.88 -17.98
N ALA A 112 2.39 -12.29 -18.70
CA ALA A 112 3.28 -11.38 -19.43
C ALA A 112 2.55 -10.59 -20.53
N VAL A 113 1.72 -11.27 -21.34
CA VAL A 113 0.91 -10.62 -22.37
C VAL A 113 -0.08 -9.64 -21.75
N SER A 114 -0.75 -10.04 -20.67
CA SER A 114 -1.69 -9.17 -19.94
C SER A 114 -1.00 -7.92 -19.38
N PHE A 115 0.24 -8.07 -18.90
CA PHE A 115 1.05 -6.96 -18.42
C PHE A 115 1.41 -5.99 -19.54
N LEU A 116 1.87 -6.49 -20.70
CA LEU A 116 2.16 -5.65 -21.87
C LEU A 116 0.94 -4.89 -22.36
N VAL A 117 -0.21 -5.58 -22.51
CA VAL A 117 -1.46 -4.94 -22.90
C VAL A 117 -1.84 -3.84 -21.92
N ARG A 118 -1.70 -4.09 -20.60
CA ARG A 118 -1.97 -3.08 -19.57
C ARG A 118 -1.09 -1.83 -19.70
N GLN A 119 0.17 -1.97 -20.12
CA GLN A 119 1.06 -0.82 -20.34
C GLN A 119 0.62 0.03 -21.55
N MET A 120 -0.10 -0.54 -22.50
CA MET A 120 -0.59 0.15 -23.70
C MET A 120 -1.95 0.84 -23.48
N LEU A 121 -2.66 0.55 -22.39
CA LEU A 121 -3.96 1.15 -22.07
C LEU A 121 -3.81 2.57 -21.51
N LYS A 122 -4.71 3.48 -21.90
CA LYS A 122 -4.78 4.83 -21.31
C LYS A 122 -5.34 4.77 -19.89
N LYS A 123 -5.10 5.83 -19.11
CA LYS A 123 -5.61 5.95 -17.73
C LYS A 123 -7.14 5.90 -17.75
N GLY A 124 -7.72 4.88 -17.11
CA GLY A 124 -9.17 4.65 -17.03
C GLY A 124 -9.72 3.71 -18.11
N GLU A 125 -8.90 3.32 -19.08
CA GLU A 125 -9.28 2.37 -20.12
C GLU A 125 -9.20 0.93 -19.60
N ARG A 126 -10.19 0.10 -19.94
CA ARG A 126 -10.22 -1.32 -19.58
C ARG A 126 -9.88 -2.15 -20.81
N MET A 127 -9.20 -3.28 -20.58
CA MET A 127 -8.92 -4.27 -21.62
C MET A 127 -10.23 -4.78 -22.21
N ASP A 128 -10.37 -4.71 -23.54
CA ASP A 128 -11.48 -5.32 -24.26
C ASP A 128 -11.35 -6.86 -24.19
N LYS A 129 -12.39 -7.51 -23.68
CA LYS A 129 -12.45 -8.97 -23.49
C LYS A 129 -13.40 -9.67 -24.46
N THR A 130 -13.97 -8.95 -25.42
CA THR A 130 -14.97 -9.47 -26.37
C THR A 130 -14.41 -10.57 -27.28
N ILE A 131 -13.10 -10.59 -27.53
CA ILE A 131 -12.43 -11.56 -28.42
C ILE A 131 -11.95 -12.82 -27.66
N VAL A 132 -12.16 -12.91 -26.35
CA VAL A 132 -11.72 -14.09 -25.56
C VAL A 132 -12.66 -15.28 -25.80
N LYS A 133 -12.30 -16.15 -26.76
CA LYS A 133 -12.97 -17.45 -26.96
C LYS A 133 -12.62 -18.40 -25.81
N LYS A 134 -13.60 -18.76 -24.98
CA LYS A 134 -13.46 -19.84 -23.99
C LYS A 134 -13.42 -21.19 -24.72
N ILE A 135 -12.24 -21.77 -24.88
CA ILE A 135 -12.10 -23.14 -25.37
C ILE A 135 -12.42 -24.08 -24.22
N ARG A 136 -13.52 -24.84 -24.31
CA ARG A 136 -13.77 -25.97 -23.40
C ARG A 136 -12.89 -27.13 -23.85
N PRO A 137 -12.11 -27.77 -22.97
CA PRO A 137 -11.44 -29.02 -23.33
C PRO A 137 -12.52 -30.07 -23.66
N LYS A 138 -12.37 -30.76 -24.80
CA LYS A 138 -13.19 -31.94 -25.11
C LYS A 138 -12.86 -33.03 -24.08
N GLN A 139 -13.89 -33.61 -23.48
CA GLN A 139 -13.82 -34.84 -22.70
C GLN A 139 -13.44 -36.02 -23.61
#